data_AF-A0A9P7AL43-F1
#
_entry.id   AF-A0A9P7AL43-F1
#
_cell.length_a   1.000
_cell.length_b   1.000
_cell.length_c   1.000
_cell.angle_alpha   90.00
_cell.angle_beta   90.00
_cell.angle_gamma   90.00
#
_symmetry.space_group_name_H-M   'P 1'
#
loop_
_entity.id
_entity.type
_entity.pdbx_description
1 polymer ?
#
loop_
_entity_poly.entity_id
_entity_poly.type
_entity_poly.pdbx_seq_one_letter_code
_entity_poly.pdbx_strand_id
1 'polypeptide(L)'
;MATDSFPQRLPTLDRLGVTDPSNVSSSEVATEWLNAFSAAITQSDTAAVGDPFLEDGFWKDVIALTWDFRTFEGRKDIKKLLDARLVATGLKELRLLQEPLNEPVLQKVYHDLIWLRFCFGFTTKYGKGTAVVYLVPLPDSKWKAYTLLTCLNSLTNFPQKVCNHIPSSFLTLRKLGPLRNREADNGSWEEKRRQETEFSNNDPTVIVIGAGHSGLETAARLKYIGVSTLVIDKKPRVGDSWRDRYKALCLHDTICSCLFFYGKGVTNKLTGYNQTPYLNFPPTWPVYTPAAKVRVEIKAIEEGILN
;
A
#
# COMPACT_ATOMS: atom_id res chain seq x y z
N MET A 1 32.61 -9.93 7.51
CA MET A 1 32.14 -9.29 6.27
C MET A 1 31.65 -10.40 5.36
N ALA A 2 30.39 -10.37 4.92
CA ALA A 2 29.89 -11.39 4.01
C ALA A 2 30.71 -11.33 2.71
N THR A 3 31.40 -12.42 2.39
CA THR A 3 32.27 -12.58 1.21
C THR A 3 31.48 -13.04 -0.02
N ASP A 4 30.16 -13.17 0.10
CA ASP A 4 29.33 -13.54 -1.03
C ASP A 4 29.30 -12.37 -2.01
N SER A 5 29.92 -12.58 -3.18
CA SER A 5 29.74 -11.71 -4.33
C SER A 5 28.25 -11.56 -4.56
N PHE A 6 27.71 -10.34 -4.46
CA PHE A 6 26.31 -10.06 -4.73
C PHE A 6 26.01 -10.62 -6.14
N PRO A 7 25.29 -11.75 -6.26
CA PRO A 7 25.22 -12.48 -7.53
C PRO A 7 24.41 -11.69 -8.57
N GLN A 8 23.57 -10.78 -8.09
CA GLN A 8 22.65 -9.97 -8.86
C GLN A 8 23.38 -8.75 -9.41
N ARG A 9 23.44 -8.67 -10.74
CA ARG A 9 23.99 -7.51 -11.44
C ARG A 9 22.85 -6.58 -11.82
N LEU A 10 23.07 -5.27 -11.72
CA LEU A 10 22.09 -4.33 -12.24
C LEU A 10 21.94 -4.50 -13.76
N PRO A 11 20.75 -4.26 -14.32
CA PRO A 11 20.49 -4.35 -15.75
C PRO A 11 21.02 -3.08 -16.44
N THR A 12 22.34 -2.90 -16.43
CA THR A 12 22.99 -1.74 -17.07
C THR A 12 22.91 -1.85 -18.59
N LEU A 13 22.90 -0.72 -19.27
CA LEU A 13 22.84 -0.61 -20.73
C LEU A 13 23.93 -1.45 -21.41
N ASP A 14 25.16 -1.40 -20.88
CA ASP A 14 26.28 -2.22 -21.36
C ASP A 14 26.02 -3.73 -21.22
N ARG A 15 25.45 -4.16 -20.09
CA ARG A 15 25.09 -5.56 -19.85
C ARG A 15 23.98 -6.02 -20.80
N LEU A 16 23.04 -5.13 -21.09
CA LEU A 16 21.89 -5.40 -21.96
C LEU A 16 22.25 -5.25 -23.45
N GLY A 17 23.42 -4.71 -23.79
CA GLY A 17 23.83 -4.46 -25.16
C GLY A 17 23.03 -3.36 -25.86
N VAL A 18 22.59 -2.35 -25.11
CA VAL A 18 21.77 -1.23 -25.61
C VAL A 18 22.53 0.08 -25.47
N THR A 19 22.59 0.91 -26.51
CA THR A 19 23.32 2.18 -26.49
C THR A 19 22.44 3.39 -26.22
N ASP A 20 21.23 3.46 -26.80
CA ASP A 20 20.30 4.57 -26.55
C ASP A 20 18.82 4.19 -26.77
N PRO A 21 18.03 4.00 -25.69
CA PRO A 21 16.59 3.72 -25.79
C PRO A 21 15.71 4.99 -25.78
N SER A 22 16.27 6.20 -25.92
CA SER A 22 15.56 7.45 -25.60
C SER A 22 14.43 7.86 -26.56
N ASN A 23 14.34 7.25 -27.74
CA ASN A 23 13.36 7.62 -28.78
C ASN A 23 12.05 6.81 -28.73
N VAL A 24 11.69 6.22 -27.59
CA VAL A 24 10.48 5.38 -27.46
C VAL A 24 9.31 6.12 -26.80
N SER A 25 8.10 5.85 -27.28
CA SER A 25 6.87 6.26 -26.63
C SER A 25 6.64 5.40 -25.39
N SER A 26 6.77 5.99 -24.19
CA SER A 26 6.63 5.23 -22.92
C SER A 26 5.26 4.58 -22.77
N SER A 27 4.21 5.22 -23.29
CA SER A 27 2.84 4.71 -23.23
C SER A 27 2.63 3.52 -24.16
N GLU A 28 3.20 3.53 -25.36
CA GLU A 28 3.10 2.42 -26.30
C GLU A 28 3.81 1.18 -25.76
N VAL A 29 5.06 1.33 -25.30
CA VAL A 29 5.84 0.23 -24.73
C VAL A 29 5.13 -0.38 -23.50
N ALA A 30 4.61 0.44 -22.59
CA ALA A 30 3.87 -0.04 -21.43
C ALA A 30 2.58 -0.79 -21.84
N THR A 31 1.87 -0.29 -22.85
CA THR A 31 0.62 -0.91 -23.35
C THR A 31 0.91 -2.24 -24.05
N GLU A 32 1.94 -2.30 -24.88
CA GLU A 32 2.36 -3.53 -25.57
C GLU A 32 2.73 -4.62 -24.56
N TRP A 33 3.59 -4.29 -23.59
CA TRP A 33 3.99 -5.23 -22.54
C TRP A 33 2.78 -5.69 -21.73
N LEU A 34 1.90 -4.76 -21.31
CA LEU A 34 0.73 -5.09 -20.50
C LEU A 34 -0.26 -5.99 -21.26
N ASN A 35 -0.44 -5.78 -22.55
CA ASN A 35 -1.30 -6.61 -23.39
C ASN A 35 -0.76 -8.03 -23.52
N ALA A 36 0.55 -8.19 -23.75
CA ALA A 36 1.20 -9.50 -23.81
C ALA A 36 1.07 -10.25 -22.46
N PHE A 37 1.36 -9.56 -21.35
CA PHE A 37 1.21 -10.11 -20.01
C PHE A 37 -0.24 -10.47 -19.70
N SER A 38 -1.21 -9.60 -20.04
CA SER A 38 -2.64 -9.84 -19.83
C SER A 38 -3.18 -11.01 -20.64
N ALA A 39 -2.74 -11.17 -21.89
CA ALA A 39 -3.09 -12.31 -22.72
C ALA A 39 -2.60 -13.63 -22.10
N ALA A 40 -1.34 -13.68 -21.67
CA ALA A 40 -0.76 -14.86 -21.03
C ALA A 40 -1.48 -15.23 -19.72
N ILE A 41 -1.81 -14.22 -18.90
CA ILE A 41 -2.60 -14.39 -17.66
C ILE A 41 -4.00 -14.94 -17.96
N THR A 42 -4.68 -14.40 -18.98
CA THR A 42 -6.05 -14.80 -19.35
C THR A 42 -6.10 -16.24 -19.86
N GLN A 43 -5.08 -16.66 -20.62
CA GLN A 43 -4.97 -18.03 -21.13
C GLN A 43 -4.51 -19.04 -20.07
N SER A 44 -4.14 -18.56 -18.86
CA SER A 44 -3.50 -19.38 -17.83
C SER A 44 -2.25 -20.11 -18.31
N ASP A 45 -1.57 -19.55 -19.32
CA ASP A 45 -0.32 -20.10 -19.86
C ASP A 45 0.85 -19.61 -19.03
N THR A 46 1.18 -20.37 -17.98
CA THR A 46 2.25 -20.00 -17.05
C THR A 46 3.63 -20.02 -17.69
N ALA A 47 3.82 -20.73 -18.80
CA ALA A 47 5.06 -20.70 -19.55
C ALA A 47 5.20 -19.37 -20.31
N ALA A 48 4.12 -18.90 -20.95
CA ALA A 48 4.09 -17.63 -21.67
C ALA A 48 4.22 -16.40 -20.74
N VAL A 49 3.73 -16.47 -19.49
CA VAL A 49 3.84 -15.34 -18.54
C VAL A 49 5.30 -15.05 -18.14
N GLY A 50 6.21 -16.01 -18.28
CA GLY A 50 7.63 -15.80 -18.00
C GLY A 50 8.37 -15.01 -19.07
N ASP A 51 7.92 -15.05 -20.33
CA ASP A 51 8.64 -14.38 -21.44
C ASP A 51 8.70 -12.85 -21.31
N PRO A 52 7.63 -12.15 -20.86
CA PRO A 52 7.68 -10.72 -20.57
C PRO A 52 8.73 -10.30 -19.52
N PHE A 53 9.33 -11.23 -18.77
CA PHE A 53 10.35 -10.94 -17.75
C PHE A 53 11.78 -11.15 -18.28
N LEU A 54 12.73 -10.41 -17.73
CA LEU A 54 14.16 -10.73 -17.84
C LEU A 54 14.44 -12.11 -17.20
N GLU A 55 15.50 -12.80 -17.61
CA GLU A 55 15.82 -14.13 -17.08
C GLU A 55 16.03 -14.12 -15.56
N ASP A 56 16.71 -13.09 -15.06
CA ASP A 56 16.96 -12.75 -13.66
C ASP A 56 16.02 -11.65 -13.15
N GLY A 57 14.82 -11.52 -13.73
CA GLY A 57 13.80 -10.57 -13.27
C GLY A 57 13.16 -11.00 -11.94
N PHE A 58 12.53 -10.05 -11.24
CA PHE A 58 11.91 -10.26 -9.94
C PHE A 58 10.41 -10.03 -9.95
N TRP A 59 9.68 -10.83 -9.18
CA TRP A 59 8.30 -10.53 -8.80
C TRP A 59 8.20 -10.41 -7.28
N LYS A 60 7.89 -9.21 -6.78
CA LYS A 60 7.54 -8.97 -5.38
C LYS A 60 6.03 -8.98 -5.18
N ASP A 61 5.53 -9.98 -4.47
CA ASP A 61 4.12 -10.04 -4.10
C ASP A 61 3.92 -9.51 -2.68
N VAL A 62 3.07 -8.50 -2.58
CA VAL A 62 2.60 -7.91 -1.32
C VAL A 62 1.14 -8.33 -1.19
N ILE A 63 0.93 -9.51 -0.58
CA ILE A 63 -0.35 -10.11 -0.21
C ILE A 63 -1.39 -10.30 -1.34
N ALA A 64 -1.06 -10.00 -2.61
CA ALA A 64 -2.03 -10.02 -3.70
C ALA A 64 -2.30 -11.43 -4.22
N LEU A 65 -1.25 -12.23 -4.39
CA LEU A 65 -1.38 -13.60 -4.88
C LEU A 65 -1.20 -14.62 -3.75
N THR A 66 -0.26 -14.37 -2.85
CA THR A 66 0.21 -15.34 -1.85
C THR A 66 -0.37 -15.15 -0.46
N TRP A 67 -1.02 -14.00 -0.18
CA TRP A 67 -1.39 -13.57 1.17
C TRP A 67 -0.18 -13.39 2.12
N ASP A 68 1.01 -13.19 1.56
CA ASP A 68 2.27 -13.07 2.29
C ASP A 68 3.15 -11.99 1.61
N PHE A 69 4.27 -11.62 2.24
CA PHE A 69 5.27 -10.73 1.66
C PHE A 69 6.40 -11.56 1.05
N ARG A 70 6.32 -11.82 -0.25
CA ARG A 70 7.27 -12.72 -0.94
C ARG A 70 7.94 -12.05 -2.12
N THR A 71 9.17 -12.48 -2.38
CA THR A 71 9.92 -12.09 -3.58
C THR A 71 10.36 -13.35 -4.31
N PHE A 72 10.10 -13.41 -5.60
CA PHE A 72 10.42 -14.52 -6.49
C PHE A 72 11.46 -14.04 -7.49
N GLU A 73 12.56 -14.79 -7.62
CA GLU A 73 13.70 -14.45 -8.46
C GLU A 73 13.76 -15.36 -9.68
N GLY A 74 13.82 -14.73 -10.85
CA GLY A 74 13.93 -15.37 -12.14
C GLY A 74 12.63 -16.03 -12.64
N ARG A 75 12.62 -16.32 -13.95
CA ARG A 75 11.44 -16.87 -14.65
C ARG A 75 10.95 -18.19 -14.05
N LYS A 76 11.86 -19.02 -13.54
CA LYS A 76 11.52 -20.34 -12.97
C LYS A 76 10.64 -20.23 -11.71
N ASP A 77 10.99 -19.34 -10.79
CA ASP A 77 10.23 -19.19 -9.54
C ASP A 77 8.96 -18.36 -9.75
N ILE A 78 8.98 -17.40 -10.68
CA ILE A 78 7.78 -16.71 -11.16
C ILE A 78 6.79 -17.72 -11.76
N LYS A 79 7.26 -18.67 -12.59
CA LYS A 79 6.41 -19.72 -13.13
C LYS A 79 5.79 -20.57 -12.02
N LYS A 80 6.57 -21.00 -11.02
CA LYS A 80 6.04 -21.78 -9.88
C LYS A 80 4.98 -21.02 -9.09
N LEU A 81 5.18 -19.71 -8.87
CA LEU A 81 4.18 -18.85 -8.23
C LEU A 81 2.86 -18.91 -9.02
N LEU A 82 2.93 -18.74 -10.33
CA LEU A 82 1.76 -18.68 -11.20
C LEU A 82 1.07 -20.05 -11.30
N ASP A 83 1.83 -21.13 -11.46
CA ASP A 83 1.30 -22.50 -11.43
C ASP A 83 0.50 -22.75 -10.14
N ALA A 84 0.99 -22.25 -9.00
CA ALA A 84 0.34 -22.47 -7.71
C ALA A 84 -0.83 -21.51 -7.43
N ARG A 85 -0.80 -20.27 -7.92
CA ARG A 85 -1.67 -19.18 -7.43
C ARG A 85 -2.54 -18.52 -8.50
N LEU A 86 -2.19 -18.59 -9.79
CA LEU A 86 -2.89 -17.83 -10.82
C LEU A 86 -4.40 -18.14 -10.87
N VAL A 87 -4.74 -19.43 -11.00
CA VAL A 87 -6.13 -19.89 -11.03
C VAL A 87 -6.85 -19.64 -9.69
N ALA A 88 -6.18 -19.92 -8.57
CA ALA A 88 -6.78 -19.77 -7.24
C ALA A 88 -7.12 -18.31 -6.89
N THR A 89 -6.27 -17.38 -7.33
CA THR A 89 -6.41 -15.93 -7.08
C THR A 89 -7.37 -15.27 -8.06
N GLY A 90 -7.48 -15.77 -9.30
CA GLY A 90 -8.30 -15.20 -10.35
C GLY A 90 -7.86 -13.78 -10.73
N LEU A 91 -6.56 -13.58 -10.94
CA LEU A 91 -5.99 -12.30 -11.39
C LEU A 91 -6.55 -11.92 -12.77
N LYS A 92 -7.20 -10.77 -12.87
CA LYS A 92 -7.87 -10.30 -14.09
C LYS A 92 -8.00 -8.79 -14.15
N GLU A 93 -8.58 -8.29 -15.24
CA GLU A 93 -8.92 -6.87 -15.43
C GLU A 93 -7.70 -5.93 -15.27
N LEU A 94 -6.58 -6.35 -15.86
CA LEU A 94 -5.34 -5.58 -15.90
C LEU A 94 -5.58 -4.29 -16.69
N ARG A 95 -5.40 -3.12 -16.05
CA ARG A 95 -5.60 -1.81 -16.69
C ARG A 95 -4.49 -0.84 -16.36
N LEU A 96 -3.88 -0.27 -17.40
CA LEU A 96 -2.86 0.75 -17.26
C LEU A 96 -3.40 1.97 -16.50
N LEU A 97 -2.63 2.47 -15.53
CA LEU A 97 -2.96 3.69 -14.80
C LEU A 97 -2.33 4.89 -15.50
N GLN A 98 -3.08 6.00 -15.58
CA GLN A 98 -2.66 7.24 -16.25
C GLN A 98 -2.71 8.46 -15.33
N GLU A 99 -3.10 8.27 -14.08
CA GLU A 99 -3.12 9.34 -13.08
C GLU A 99 -1.69 9.79 -12.73
N PRO A 100 -1.47 11.06 -12.34
CA PRO A 100 -0.15 11.57 -11.98
C PRO A 100 0.59 10.67 -10.99
N LEU A 101 1.90 10.48 -11.23
CA LEU A 101 2.81 9.57 -10.53
C LEU A 101 2.61 8.08 -10.86
N ASN A 102 1.53 7.71 -11.55
CA ASN A 102 1.25 6.32 -11.95
C ASN A 102 1.33 6.10 -13.46
N GLU A 103 1.42 7.17 -14.25
CA GLU A 103 1.58 7.11 -15.69
C GLU A 103 2.91 6.47 -16.11
N PRO A 104 2.99 5.90 -17.33
CA PRO A 104 4.24 5.42 -17.89
C PRO A 104 5.28 6.54 -18.03
N VAL A 105 6.46 6.33 -17.47
CA VAL A 105 7.57 7.28 -17.52
C VAL A 105 8.87 6.55 -17.79
N LEU A 106 9.61 7.00 -18.80
CA LEU A 106 11.01 6.66 -18.99
C LEU A 106 11.88 7.44 -17.99
N GLN A 107 12.63 6.73 -17.17
CA GLN A 107 13.46 7.28 -16.10
C GLN A 107 14.91 6.87 -16.34
N LYS A 108 15.78 7.86 -16.56
CA LYS A 108 17.22 7.68 -16.53
C LYS A 108 17.70 7.82 -15.09
N VAL A 109 17.90 6.68 -14.42
CA VAL A 109 18.28 6.62 -13.00
C VAL A 109 19.76 6.93 -12.84
N TYR A 110 20.58 6.37 -13.74
CA TYR A 110 22.01 6.65 -13.86
C TYR A 110 22.39 6.80 -15.33
N HIS A 111 23.66 7.12 -15.60
CA HIS A 111 24.19 7.26 -16.96
C HIS A 111 23.98 6.00 -17.83
N ASP A 112 24.07 4.82 -17.23
CA ASP A 112 24.03 3.47 -17.81
C ASP A 112 22.83 2.65 -17.31
N LEU A 113 21.84 3.27 -16.66
CA LEU A 113 20.65 2.59 -16.14
C LEU A 113 19.38 3.38 -16.46
N ILE A 114 18.54 2.78 -17.30
CA ILE A 114 17.28 3.36 -17.75
C ILE A 114 16.15 2.37 -17.47
N TRP A 115 15.08 2.85 -16.85
CA TRP A 115 13.86 2.08 -16.63
C TRP A 115 12.67 2.77 -17.27
N LEU A 116 11.76 2.00 -17.85
CA LEU A 116 10.40 2.45 -18.10
C LEU A 116 9.54 1.96 -16.95
N ARG A 117 9.09 2.90 -16.10
CA ARG A 117 8.21 2.61 -14.97
C ARG A 117 6.77 2.91 -15.34
N PHE A 118 5.86 1.99 -15.04
CA PHE A 118 4.43 2.24 -15.12
C PHE A 118 3.67 1.47 -14.03
N CYS A 119 2.43 1.88 -13.77
CA CYS A 119 1.54 1.19 -12.85
C CYS A 119 0.31 0.63 -13.59
N PHE A 120 -0.23 -0.49 -13.11
CA PHE A 120 -1.53 -1.00 -13.58
C PHE A 120 -2.40 -1.44 -12.40
N GLY A 121 -3.72 -1.24 -12.53
CA GLY A 121 -4.70 -1.81 -11.61
C GLY A 121 -5.08 -3.23 -12.03
N PHE A 122 -5.47 -4.05 -11.05
CA PHE A 122 -5.99 -5.39 -11.29
C PHE A 122 -7.05 -5.78 -10.27
N THR A 123 -7.82 -6.81 -10.60
CA THR A 123 -8.81 -7.44 -9.72
C THR A 123 -8.42 -8.89 -9.45
N THR A 124 -8.66 -9.35 -8.23
CA THR A 124 -8.58 -10.76 -7.81
C THR A 124 -9.96 -11.21 -7.31
N LYS A 125 -10.10 -12.50 -7.01
CA LYS A 125 -11.27 -13.04 -6.31
C LYS A 125 -11.58 -12.31 -4.99
N TYR A 126 -10.56 -11.81 -4.32
CA TYR A 126 -10.67 -11.25 -2.97
C TYR A 126 -10.82 -9.73 -2.95
N GLY A 127 -10.32 -9.04 -3.97
CA GLY A 127 -10.11 -7.60 -3.87
C GLY A 127 -9.48 -6.96 -5.08
N LYS A 128 -9.22 -5.66 -4.96
CA LYS A 128 -8.54 -4.85 -5.99
C LYS A 128 -7.12 -4.53 -5.55
N GLY A 129 -6.22 -4.56 -6.50
CA GLY A 129 -4.81 -4.29 -6.30
C GLY A 129 -4.22 -3.38 -7.37
N THR A 130 -2.99 -2.97 -7.10
CA THR A 130 -2.17 -2.14 -7.98
C THR A 130 -0.82 -2.81 -8.11
N ALA A 131 -0.26 -2.71 -9.29
CA ALA A 131 1.07 -3.19 -9.59
C ALA A 131 1.96 -2.08 -10.09
N VAL A 132 3.26 -2.23 -9.84
CA VAL A 132 4.31 -1.35 -10.37
C VAL A 132 5.28 -2.21 -11.16
N VAL A 133 5.60 -1.79 -12.37
CA VAL A 133 6.50 -2.50 -13.28
C VAL A 133 7.67 -1.61 -13.62
N TYR A 134 8.85 -2.19 -13.65
CA TYR A 134 10.05 -1.57 -14.21
C TYR A 134 10.54 -2.41 -15.38
N LEU A 135 10.40 -1.87 -16.59
CA LEU A 135 10.94 -2.47 -17.79
C LEU A 135 12.35 -1.97 -18.06
N VAL A 136 13.16 -2.85 -18.62
CA VAL A 136 14.50 -2.54 -19.14
C VAL A 136 14.53 -2.78 -20.65
N PRO A 137 15.31 -1.98 -21.39
CA PRO A 137 15.44 -2.16 -22.82
C PRO A 137 16.32 -3.38 -23.14
N LEU A 138 16.01 -4.07 -24.23
CA LEU A 138 16.85 -5.08 -24.84
C LEU A 138 17.20 -4.67 -26.27
N PRO A 139 18.14 -5.37 -26.93
CA PRO A 139 18.35 -5.22 -28.36
C PRO A 139 17.04 -5.41 -29.15
N ASP A 140 17.00 -4.88 -30.37
CA ASP A 140 15.82 -4.90 -31.25
C ASP A 140 14.60 -4.12 -30.74
N SER A 141 14.82 -3.08 -29.92
CA SER A 141 13.76 -2.22 -29.36
C SER A 141 12.73 -2.97 -28.49
N LYS A 142 13.08 -4.15 -27.99
CA LYS A 142 12.22 -4.94 -27.09
C LYS A 142 12.38 -4.49 -25.65
N TRP A 143 11.35 -4.71 -24.86
CA TRP A 143 11.34 -4.37 -23.44
C TRP A 143 10.86 -5.55 -22.61
N LYS A 144 11.58 -5.85 -21.52
CA LYS A 144 11.18 -6.89 -20.57
C LYS A 144 11.19 -6.35 -19.15
N ALA A 145 10.35 -6.94 -18.30
CA ALA A 145 10.26 -6.58 -16.90
C ALA A 145 11.50 -7.07 -16.15
N TYR A 146 12.23 -6.13 -15.56
CA TYR A 146 13.23 -6.44 -14.56
C TYR A 146 12.58 -6.65 -13.19
N THR A 147 11.56 -5.85 -12.84
CA THR A 147 10.77 -6.08 -11.63
C THR A 147 9.28 -5.86 -11.86
N LEU A 148 8.46 -6.70 -11.23
CA LEU A 148 7.03 -6.53 -11.04
C LEU A 148 6.74 -6.56 -9.54
N LEU A 149 6.00 -5.57 -9.04
CA LEU A 149 5.42 -5.61 -7.71
C LEU A 149 3.91 -5.69 -7.83
N THR A 150 3.27 -6.65 -7.15
CA THR A 150 1.80 -6.71 -7.00
C THR A 150 1.41 -6.43 -5.57
N CYS A 151 0.44 -5.55 -5.34
CA CYS A 151 -0.04 -5.21 -4.00
C CYS A 151 -1.58 -5.22 -3.96
N LEU A 152 -2.16 -5.93 -2.98
CA LEU A 152 -3.60 -5.88 -2.74
C LEU A 152 -3.92 -4.63 -1.92
N ASN A 153 -4.72 -3.72 -2.48
CA ASN A 153 -5.04 -2.46 -1.81
C ASN A 153 -6.33 -2.54 -0.99
N SER A 154 -7.28 -3.37 -1.40
CA SER A 154 -8.61 -3.43 -0.78
C SER A 154 -9.28 -4.79 -0.97
N LEU A 155 -10.12 -5.17 -0.02
CA LEU A 155 -10.95 -6.37 -0.08
C LEU A 155 -12.36 -6.01 -0.56
N THR A 156 -12.90 -6.78 -1.50
CA THR A 156 -14.22 -6.50 -2.11
C THR A 156 -15.35 -6.61 -1.10
N ASN A 157 -15.32 -7.64 -0.24
CA ASN A 157 -16.40 -7.94 0.71
C ASN A 157 -16.24 -7.27 2.08
N PHE A 158 -15.11 -6.59 2.30
CA PHE A 158 -14.80 -5.93 3.58
C PHE A 158 -14.37 -4.48 3.34
N PRO A 159 -15.25 -3.63 2.77
CA PRO A 159 -14.94 -2.23 2.59
C PRO A 159 -14.80 -1.54 3.94
N GLN A 160 -13.85 -0.61 4.02
CA GLN A 160 -13.66 0.24 5.19
C GLN A 160 -14.91 1.09 5.43
N LYS A 161 -15.47 1.03 6.65
CA LYS A 161 -16.66 1.77 7.10
C LYS A 161 -16.31 3.21 7.46
N VAL A 162 -15.83 3.95 6.48
CA VAL A 162 -15.47 5.36 6.62
C VAL A 162 -16.30 6.24 5.71
N CYS A 163 -16.55 7.46 6.16
CA CYS A 163 -17.30 8.45 5.41
C CYS A 163 -16.36 9.10 4.37
N ASN A 164 -15.91 8.32 3.38
CA ASN A 164 -14.84 8.76 2.47
C ASN A 164 -15.28 9.75 1.39
N HIS A 165 -16.52 10.21 1.42
CA HIS A 165 -16.95 11.40 0.72
C HIS A 165 -17.99 12.09 1.60
N ILE A 166 -17.95 13.42 1.67
CA ILE A 166 -19.18 14.20 1.64
C ILE A 166 -19.52 14.20 0.15
N PRO A 167 -20.35 13.29 -0.37
CA PRO A 167 -20.89 13.54 -1.69
C PRO A 167 -21.77 14.79 -1.56
N SER A 168 -21.86 15.57 -2.62
CA SER A 168 -22.77 16.72 -2.71
C SER A 168 -24.26 16.36 -2.54
N SER A 169 -24.59 15.10 -2.20
CA SER A 169 -25.92 14.64 -1.87
C SER A 169 -25.95 13.92 -0.52
N PHE A 170 -26.94 14.32 0.28
CA PHE A 170 -27.29 13.81 1.61
C PHE A 170 -27.53 12.27 1.65
N LEU A 171 -27.63 11.60 0.50
CA LEU A 171 -28.05 10.21 0.37
C LEU A 171 -26.93 9.18 0.62
N THR A 172 -25.66 9.49 0.36
CA THR A 172 -24.55 8.51 0.56
C THR A 172 -24.07 8.46 2.01
N LEU A 173 -24.46 9.42 2.85
CA LEU A 173 -24.29 9.36 4.32
C LEU A 173 -24.95 8.09 4.93
N ARG A 174 -25.88 7.45 4.20
CA ARG A 174 -26.58 6.22 4.63
C ARG A 174 -25.69 4.99 4.81
N LYS A 175 -24.47 4.93 4.25
CA LYS A 175 -23.60 3.75 4.40
C LYS A 175 -22.89 3.65 5.75
N LEU A 176 -22.83 4.72 6.56
CA LEU A 176 -22.44 4.63 7.98
C LEU A 176 -23.61 4.30 8.91
N GLY A 177 -24.81 4.08 8.36
CA GLY A 177 -26.05 4.04 9.14
C GLY A 177 -26.46 5.43 9.61
N PRO A 178 -27.69 5.61 10.11
CA PRO A 178 -28.06 6.85 10.77
C PRO A 178 -27.14 7.03 11.98
N LEU A 179 -26.36 8.12 12.04
CA LEU A 179 -25.51 8.50 13.18
C LEU A 179 -26.29 8.67 14.50
N ARG A 180 -27.60 8.47 14.48
CA ARG A 180 -28.48 8.45 15.64
C ARG A 180 -29.30 7.17 15.56
N ASN A 181 -29.07 6.26 16.51
CA ASN A 181 -30.02 5.17 16.73
C ASN A 181 -31.37 5.81 17.09
N ARG A 182 -32.42 5.41 16.37
CA ARG A 182 -33.79 5.95 16.51
C ARG A 182 -34.55 5.30 17.66
N GLU A 183 -34.02 4.22 18.22
CA GLU A 183 -34.55 3.59 19.42
C GLU A 183 -34.43 4.57 20.60
N ALA A 184 -35.55 4.72 21.34
CA ALA A 184 -35.67 5.62 22.47
C ALA A 184 -34.69 5.23 23.60
N ASP A 185 -34.46 3.94 23.79
CA ASP A 185 -33.44 3.40 24.68
C ASP A 185 -32.42 2.63 23.86
N ASN A 186 -31.30 3.29 23.56
CA ASN A 186 -30.17 2.66 22.87
C ASN A 186 -28.90 2.67 23.72
N GLY A 187 -29.00 2.90 25.04
CA GLY A 187 -27.87 3.07 25.93
C GLY A 187 -27.03 4.33 25.67
N SER A 188 -26.16 4.69 26.62
CA SER A 188 -25.23 5.81 26.44
C SER A 188 -24.05 5.41 25.56
N TRP A 189 -23.38 6.41 24.98
CA TRP A 189 -22.13 6.17 24.24
C TRP A 189 -21.07 5.58 25.18
N GLU A 190 -20.91 6.15 26.38
CA GLU A 190 -19.98 5.66 27.41
C GLU A 190 -20.23 4.20 27.79
N GLU A 191 -21.51 3.76 27.87
CA GLU A 191 -21.87 2.38 28.18
C GLU A 191 -21.41 1.41 27.08
N LYS A 192 -21.73 1.73 25.81
CA LYS A 192 -21.29 0.93 24.66
C LYS A 192 -19.76 0.84 24.61
N ARG A 193 -19.09 1.96 24.91
CA ARG A 193 -17.65 2.05 24.96
C ARG A 193 -17.05 1.19 26.06
N ARG A 194 -17.64 1.21 27.25
CA ARG A 194 -17.22 0.34 28.36
C ARG A 194 -17.36 -1.14 27.99
N GLN A 195 -18.49 -1.53 27.41
CA GLN A 195 -18.71 -2.90 26.97
C GLN A 195 -17.72 -3.36 25.88
N GLU A 196 -17.36 -2.48 24.95
CA GLU A 196 -16.33 -2.75 23.93
C GLU A 196 -14.93 -2.93 24.53
N THR A 197 -14.60 -2.24 25.62
CA THR A 197 -13.29 -2.35 26.28
C THR A 197 -13.21 -3.55 27.23
N GLU A 198 -14.28 -3.83 27.98
CA GLU A 198 -14.30 -4.90 28.97
C GLU A 198 -14.42 -6.29 28.34
N PHE A 199 -14.97 -6.39 27.12
CA PHE A 199 -15.24 -7.67 26.45
C PHE A 199 -16.05 -8.64 27.34
N SER A 200 -16.91 -8.10 28.22
CA SER A 200 -17.62 -8.88 29.26
C SER A 200 -18.54 -9.98 28.73
N ASN A 201 -19.00 -9.86 27.48
CA ASN A 201 -19.97 -10.76 26.87
C ASN A 201 -19.40 -11.63 25.74
N ASN A 202 -18.20 -11.33 25.23
CA ASN A 202 -17.60 -12.02 24.08
C ASN A 202 -16.08 -11.84 24.06
N ASP A 203 -15.34 -12.79 23.49
CA ASP A 203 -13.91 -12.66 23.28
C ASP A 203 -13.54 -11.78 22.07
N PRO A 204 -12.40 -11.06 22.10
CA PRO A 204 -11.90 -10.34 20.93
C PRO A 204 -11.43 -11.31 19.84
N THR A 205 -11.67 -10.95 18.57
CA THR A 205 -11.15 -11.71 17.42
C THR A 205 -9.64 -11.52 17.28
N VAL A 206 -9.15 -10.32 17.60
CA VAL A 206 -7.73 -9.94 17.48
C VAL A 206 -7.25 -9.29 18.77
N ILE A 207 -6.07 -9.69 19.24
CA ILE A 207 -5.36 -9.01 20.32
C ILE A 207 -4.17 -8.27 19.71
N VAL A 208 -4.09 -6.95 19.93
CA VAL A 208 -2.96 -6.10 19.53
C VAL A 208 -2.11 -5.81 20.77
N ILE A 209 -0.84 -6.21 20.71
CA ILE A 209 0.11 -6.00 21.81
C ILE A 209 0.90 -4.72 21.54
N GLY A 210 0.64 -3.70 22.35
CA GLY A 210 1.23 -2.36 22.32
C GLY A 210 0.25 -1.31 21.78
N ALA A 211 -0.15 -0.37 22.63
CA ALA A 211 -0.86 0.87 22.32
C ALA A 211 0.11 2.01 21.92
N GLY A 212 1.14 1.67 21.14
CA GLY A 212 1.99 2.63 20.44
C GLY A 212 1.35 3.09 19.13
N HIS A 213 2.10 3.84 18.33
CA HIS A 213 1.62 4.35 17.03
C HIS A 213 1.07 3.20 16.16
N SER A 214 1.90 2.20 15.84
CA SER A 214 1.51 1.09 14.96
C SER A 214 0.32 0.27 15.49
N GLY A 215 0.28 -0.02 16.80
CA GLY A 215 -0.80 -0.82 17.36
C GLY A 215 -2.15 -0.12 17.33
N LEU A 216 -2.18 1.19 17.62
CA LEU A 216 -3.42 1.98 17.51
C LEU A 216 -3.86 2.15 16.06
N GLU A 217 -2.92 2.33 15.13
CA GLU A 217 -3.25 2.38 13.69
C GLU A 217 -3.86 1.06 13.19
N THR A 218 -3.29 -0.07 13.61
CA THR A 218 -3.84 -1.40 13.32
C THR A 218 -5.23 -1.55 13.92
N ALA A 219 -5.40 -1.25 15.21
CA ALA A 219 -6.69 -1.34 15.89
C ALA A 219 -7.75 -0.45 15.24
N ALA A 220 -7.39 0.78 14.86
CA ALA A 220 -8.29 1.70 14.17
C ALA A 220 -8.73 1.14 12.81
N ARG A 221 -7.80 0.57 12.03
CA ARG A 221 -8.12 -0.09 10.76
C ARG A 221 -9.07 -1.28 10.97
N LEU A 222 -8.78 -2.15 11.93
CA LEU A 222 -9.61 -3.31 12.28
C LEU A 222 -11.02 -2.90 12.71
N LYS A 223 -11.15 -1.87 13.56
CA LYS A 223 -12.43 -1.33 14.02
C LYS A 223 -13.32 -0.93 12.85
N TYR A 224 -12.78 -0.17 11.89
CA TYR A 224 -13.56 0.29 10.73
C TYR A 224 -13.75 -0.77 9.63
N ILE A 225 -13.16 -1.95 9.72
CA ILE A 225 -13.59 -3.10 8.90
C ILE A 225 -14.50 -4.06 9.68
N GLY A 226 -14.82 -3.75 10.94
CA GLY A 226 -15.74 -4.50 11.78
C GLY A 226 -15.12 -5.72 12.47
N VAL A 227 -13.82 -5.72 12.72
CA VAL A 227 -13.13 -6.81 13.43
C VAL A 227 -12.97 -6.43 14.91
N SER A 228 -13.53 -7.24 15.81
CA SER A 228 -13.42 -7.01 17.26
C SER A 228 -11.96 -7.14 17.71
N THR A 229 -11.44 -6.09 18.34
CA THR A 229 -10.01 -5.96 18.64
C THR A 229 -9.79 -5.46 20.06
N LEU A 230 -8.99 -6.18 20.83
CA LEU A 230 -8.51 -5.75 22.15
C LEU A 230 -7.07 -5.27 22.04
N VAL A 231 -6.79 -4.05 22.49
CA VAL A 231 -5.43 -3.50 22.53
C VAL A 231 -4.93 -3.57 23.97
N ILE A 232 -3.77 -4.18 24.18
CA ILE A 232 -3.12 -4.28 25.48
C ILE A 232 -1.78 -3.55 25.46
N ASP A 233 -1.47 -2.76 26.48
CA ASP A 233 -0.16 -2.12 26.62
C ASP A 233 0.38 -2.31 28.05
N LYS A 234 1.70 -2.31 28.17
CA LYS A 234 2.39 -2.39 29.46
C LYS A 234 2.38 -1.05 30.20
N LYS A 235 2.30 0.06 29.48
CA LYS A 235 2.29 1.42 30.03
C LYS A 235 0.88 1.76 30.54
N PRO A 236 0.78 2.56 31.63
CA PRO A 236 -0.50 2.90 32.22
C PRO A 236 -1.33 3.85 31.36
N ARG A 237 -0.71 4.60 30.44
CA ARG A 237 -1.43 5.50 29.52
C ARG A 237 -0.91 5.38 28.10
N VAL A 238 -1.84 5.48 27.15
CA VAL A 238 -1.53 5.56 25.74
C VAL A 238 -0.62 6.78 25.45
N GLY A 239 0.38 6.56 24.59
CA GLY A 239 1.39 7.57 24.26
C GLY A 239 2.51 7.74 25.30
N ASP A 240 2.51 7.04 26.44
CA ASP A 240 3.62 7.09 27.40
C ASP A 240 4.94 6.60 26.78
N SER A 241 4.89 5.67 25.82
CA SER A 241 6.06 5.25 25.04
C SER A 241 6.78 6.41 24.33
N TRP A 242 6.06 7.49 24.00
CA TRP A 242 6.63 8.73 23.46
C TRP A 242 6.99 9.74 24.55
N ARG A 243 6.36 9.70 25.73
CA ARG A 243 6.71 10.54 26.89
C ARG A 243 8.05 10.16 27.50
N ASP A 244 8.38 8.88 27.45
CA ASP A 244 9.61 8.33 28.04
C ASP A 244 10.85 8.51 27.16
N ARG A 245 10.69 9.09 25.96
CA ARG A 245 11.81 9.41 25.07
C ARG A 245 12.54 10.67 25.52
N TYR A 246 13.78 10.83 25.08
CA TYR A 246 14.59 12.00 25.40
C TYR A 246 13.94 13.31 24.90
N LYS A 247 14.08 14.39 25.68
CA LYS A 247 13.32 15.64 25.50
C LYS A 247 13.50 16.30 24.13
N ALA A 248 14.67 16.14 23.51
CA ALA A 248 15.01 16.73 22.21
C ALA A 248 14.58 15.87 21.01
N LEU A 249 13.85 14.78 21.21
CA LEU A 249 13.43 13.90 20.12
C LEU A 249 12.46 14.62 19.18
N CYS A 250 12.86 14.71 17.91
CA CYS A 250 12.02 15.10 16.77
C CYS A 250 12.04 13.98 15.74
N LEU A 251 10.94 13.84 15.00
CA LEU A 251 10.86 12.87 13.89
C LEU A 251 11.80 13.28 12.76
N HIS A 252 12.47 12.31 12.15
CA HIS A 252 13.26 12.50 10.93
C HIS A 252 12.41 12.44 9.66
N ASP A 253 11.27 11.76 9.73
CA ASP A 253 10.30 11.70 8.65
C ASP A 253 9.22 12.78 8.83
N THR A 254 8.66 13.23 7.71
CA THR A 254 7.68 14.31 7.74
C THR A 254 6.31 13.81 8.20
N ILE A 255 5.58 14.64 8.96
CA ILE A 255 4.16 14.38 9.30
C ILE A 255 3.22 14.53 8.09
N CYS A 256 3.70 15.19 7.05
CA CYS A 256 2.99 15.41 5.82
C CYS A 256 3.96 15.34 4.65
N SER A 257 3.66 14.51 3.65
CA SER A 257 4.30 14.61 2.35
C SER A 257 3.49 15.61 1.54
N CYS A 258 3.73 16.90 1.77
CA CYS A 258 3.62 17.83 0.66
C CYS A 258 4.73 17.42 -0.31
N LEU A 259 4.37 16.64 -1.32
CA LEU A 259 5.17 16.58 -2.52
C LEU A 259 5.20 17.99 -3.10
N PHE A 260 6.16 18.81 -2.66
CA PHE A 260 6.67 19.93 -3.44
C PHE A 260 7.42 19.34 -4.64
N PHE A 261 6.72 18.63 -5.52
CA PHE A 261 7.23 18.41 -6.87
C PHE A 261 7.11 19.74 -7.58
N TYR A 262 8.27 20.39 -7.77
CA TYR A 262 8.43 21.52 -8.67
C TYR A 262 7.73 21.19 -10.01
N GLY A 263 6.62 21.88 -10.30
CA GLY A 263 6.14 22.07 -11.67
C GLY A 263 4.93 21.28 -12.17
N LYS A 264 4.30 20.37 -11.42
CA LYS A 264 3.05 19.72 -11.88
C LYS A 264 2.03 19.55 -10.74
N GLY A 265 1.00 20.39 -10.75
CA GLY A 265 -0.31 20.18 -10.13
C GLY A 265 -0.31 19.74 -8.66
N VAL A 266 -0.60 20.68 -7.75
CA VAL A 266 -0.86 20.38 -6.34
C VAL A 266 -2.12 19.53 -6.22
N THR A 267 -1.96 18.23 -5.92
CA THR A 267 -3.07 17.46 -5.37
C THR A 267 -3.08 17.69 -3.86
N ASN A 268 -4.18 18.21 -3.32
CA ASN A 268 -4.39 18.49 -1.89
C ASN A 268 -4.49 17.22 -1.02
N LYS A 269 -3.81 16.13 -1.42
CA LYS A 269 -3.81 14.88 -0.68
C LYS A 269 -2.56 14.85 0.21
N LEU A 270 -2.66 15.59 1.31
CA LEU A 270 -1.73 15.54 2.44
C LEU A 270 -1.76 14.11 3.01
N THR A 271 -0.83 13.27 2.57
CA THR A 271 -0.59 11.94 3.17
C THR A 271 0.86 11.91 3.61
N GLY A 272 1.10 12.08 4.92
CA GLY A 272 2.46 12.00 5.49
C GLY A 272 2.89 10.60 5.85
N TYR A 273 4.21 10.42 5.97
CA TYR A 273 4.82 9.16 6.39
C TYR A 273 4.39 8.74 7.81
N ASN A 274 4.16 9.72 8.69
CA ASN A 274 3.75 9.49 10.08
C ASN A 274 2.25 9.69 10.31
N GLN A 275 1.44 9.88 9.26
CA GLN A 275 0.04 10.23 9.43
C GLN A 275 -0.79 9.01 9.79
N THR A 276 -1.52 9.12 10.89
CA THR A 276 -2.38 8.04 11.37
C THR A 276 -3.68 7.93 10.57
N PRO A 277 -4.32 6.74 10.55
CA PRO A 277 -5.60 6.55 9.88
C PRO A 277 -6.69 7.45 10.48
N TYR A 278 -7.47 8.11 9.62
CA TYR A 278 -8.72 8.82 9.94
C TYR A 278 -8.61 10.12 10.74
N LEU A 279 -7.45 10.43 11.31
CA LEU A 279 -7.20 11.69 11.99
C LEU A 279 -5.98 12.38 11.37
N ASN A 280 -6.20 13.55 10.79
CA ASN A 280 -5.10 14.33 10.20
C ASN A 280 -4.38 15.12 11.28
N PHE A 281 -3.06 15.25 11.16
CA PHE A 281 -2.30 16.22 11.94
C PHE A 281 -2.85 17.64 11.75
N PRO A 282 -2.86 18.46 12.81
CA PRO A 282 -3.22 19.87 12.65
C PRO A 282 -2.26 20.57 11.68
N PRO A 283 -2.75 21.43 10.77
CA PRO A 283 -1.91 22.13 9.79
C PRO A 283 -0.91 23.10 10.43
N THR A 284 -1.08 23.42 11.72
CA THR A 284 -0.19 24.26 12.51
C THR A 284 1.01 23.51 13.10
N TRP A 285 1.15 22.21 12.83
CA TRP A 285 2.25 21.42 13.36
C TRP A 285 3.50 21.50 12.46
N PRO A 286 4.71 21.48 13.06
CA PRO A 286 5.95 21.45 12.30
C PRO A 286 6.04 20.20 11.41
N VAL A 287 6.62 20.35 10.22
CA VAL A 287 6.86 19.25 9.27
C VAL A 287 7.62 18.09 9.94
N TYR A 288 8.64 18.42 10.73
CA TYR A 288 9.35 17.49 11.62
C TYR A 288 8.84 17.67 13.04
N THR A 289 7.91 16.81 13.45
CA THR A 289 7.16 17.00 14.70
C THR A 289 7.96 16.47 15.91
N PRO A 290 8.06 17.24 17.01
CA PRO A 290 8.66 16.77 18.28
C PRO A 290 7.85 15.62 18.90
N ALA A 291 8.50 14.71 19.60
CA ALA A 291 7.85 13.59 20.30
C ALA A 291 6.73 14.03 21.27
N ALA A 292 6.89 15.21 21.88
CA ALA A 292 5.91 15.82 22.77
C ALA A 292 4.58 16.19 22.08
N LYS A 293 4.59 16.36 20.75
CA LYS A 293 3.39 16.55 19.92
C LYS A 293 2.83 15.21 19.42
N VAL A 294 3.68 14.27 18.99
CA VAL A 294 3.26 12.91 18.57
C VAL A 294 2.40 12.22 19.64
N ARG A 295 2.76 12.34 20.92
CA ARG A 295 1.94 11.79 22.03
C ARG A 295 0.51 12.36 22.11
N VAL A 296 0.30 13.60 21.65
CA VAL A 296 -1.01 14.27 21.69
C VAL A 296 -1.91 13.70 20.62
N GLU A 297 -1.37 13.49 19.42
CA GLU A 297 -2.08 12.84 18.32
C GLU A 297 -2.46 11.40 18.69
N ILE A 298 -1.52 10.64 19.24
CA ILE A 298 -1.77 9.26 19.69
C ILE A 298 -2.91 9.17 20.71
N LYS A 299 -2.98 10.13 21.64
CA LYS A 299 -4.10 10.22 22.58
C LYS A 299 -5.42 10.60 21.90
N ALA A 300 -5.37 11.45 20.87
CA ALA A 300 -6.55 11.82 20.11
C ALA A 300 -7.11 10.65 19.27
N ILE A 301 -6.26 9.73 18.80
CA ILE A 301 -6.70 8.48 18.15
C ILE A 301 -7.37 7.57 19.16
N GLU A 302 -6.76 7.43 20.34
CA GLU A 302 -7.36 6.69 21.44
C GLU A 302 -8.76 7.25 21.74
N GLU A 303 -8.89 8.54 22.07
CA GLU A 303 -10.16 9.14 22.49
C GLU A 303 -11.20 9.30 21.36
N GLY A 304 -10.77 9.60 20.14
CA GLY A 304 -11.66 9.96 19.04
C GLY A 304 -12.00 8.81 18.09
N ILE A 305 -11.18 7.76 18.03
CA ILE A 305 -11.37 6.62 17.13
C ILE A 305 -11.58 5.33 17.90
N LEU A 306 -10.77 5.07 18.92
CA LEU A 306 -10.74 3.77 19.58
C LEU A 306 -11.64 3.68 20.79
N ASN A 307 -11.71 4.73 21.60
CA ASN A 307 -12.56 4.94 22.78
C ASN A 307 -13.90 5.55 22.44
#